data_AF-A0A7K2VY89-F1
#
_entry.id   AF-A0A7K2VY89-F1
#
_cell.length_a   1.000
_cell.length_b   1.000
_cell.length_c   1.000
_cell.angle_alpha   90.00
_cell.angle_beta   90.00
_cell.angle_gamma   90.00
#
_symmetry.space_group_name_H-M   'P 1'
#
loop_
_entity.id
_entity.type
_entity.pdbx_description
1 polymer ?
#
loop_
_entity_poly.entity_id
_entity_poly.type
_entity_poly.pdbx_seq_one_letter_code
_entity_poly.pdbx_strand_id
1 'polypeptide(L)'
;GPLLAAVCATAVPAVLTRGLHLDGLADTADGLGSGKPAAQALRIMKQSDIGPFGVITLVLVLLAQVAALAHAYEGSWARGALAAVVSATAARLALTLAARTGVPAARPEGLGAAVAGVVPVPGALAVTVTVIAAAAAGGALPGAG
;
A
#
# COMPACT_ATOMS: atom_id res chain seq x y z
N GLY A 1 -20.07 -12.07 7.78
CA GLY A 1 -20.68 -10.72 7.69
C GLY A 1 -19.68 -9.74 7.09
N PRO A 2 -20.12 -8.54 6.69
CA PRO A 2 -19.29 -7.52 6.02
C PRO A 2 -17.97 -7.21 6.73
N LEU A 3 -18.00 -7.05 8.06
CA LEU A 3 -16.80 -6.79 8.86
C LEU A 3 -15.75 -7.91 8.76
N LEU A 4 -16.18 -9.18 8.85
CA LEU A 4 -15.26 -10.32 8.72
C LEU A 4 -14.67 -10.38 7.31
N ALA A 5 -15.47 -10.11 6.27
CA ALA A 5 -14.98 -10.06 4.90
C ALA A 5 -13.93 -8.94 4.71
N ALA A 6 -14.15 -7.78 5.32
CA ALA A 6 -13.20 -6.67 5.31
C ALA A 6 -11.88 -7.03 6.01
N VAL A 7 -11.94 -7.65 7.19
CA VAL A 7 -10.74 -8.13 7.91
C VAL A 7 -9.99 -9.17 7.09
N CYS A 8 -10.69 -10.13 6.48
CA CYS A 8 -10.04 -11.11 5.60
C CYS A 8 -9.40 -10.43 4.37
N ALA A 9 -10.08 -9.46 3.76
CA ALA A 9 -9.58 -8.73 2.59
C ALA A 9 -8.33 -7.89 2.91
N THR A 10 -8.19 -7.33 4.12
CA THR A 10 -6.97 -6.65 4.57
C THR A 10 -5.87 -7.63 5.00
N ALA A 11 -6.23 -8.76 5.62
CA ALA A 11 -5.28 -9.75 6.10
C ALA A 11 -4.60 -10.55 4.96
N VAL A 12 -5.33 -10.85 3.88
CA VAL A 12 -4.80 -11.65 2.76
C VAL A 12 -3.52 -11.04 2.17
N PRO A 13 -3.47 -9.75 1.79
CA PRO A 13 -2.22 -9.11 1.35
C PRO A 13 -1.09 -9.18 2.39
N ALA A 14 -1.40 -9.08 3.68
CA ALA A 14 -0.41 -9.19 4.76
C ALA A 14 0.21 -10.58 4.78
N VAL A 15 -0.61 -11.63 4.71
CA VAL A 15 -0.10 -13.01 4.66
C VAL A 15 0.68 -13.28 3.37
N LEU A 16 0.15 -12.87 2.21
CA LEU A 16 0.80 -13.09 0.91
C LEU A 16 2.15 -12.40 0.78
N THR A 17 2.32 -11.25 1.44
CA THR A 17 3.60 -10.52 1.49
C THR A 17 4.45 -10.91 2.70
N ARG A 18 4.00 -11.83 3.55
CA ARG A 18 4.62 -12.18 4.84
C ARG A 18 4.83 -10.96 5.74
N GLY A 19 3.94 -9.98 5.66
CA GLY A 19 3.99 -8.73 6.41
C GLY A 19 4.88 -7.66 5.79
N LEU A 20 5.62 -7.92 4.71
CA LEU A 20 6.65 -7.02 4.18
C LEU A 20 6.14 -5.60 3.87
N HIS A 21 4.90 -5.47 3.41
CA HIS A 21 4.34 -4.15 3.11
C HIS A 21 3.90 -3.37 4.36
N LEU A 22 3.51 -4.06 5.43
CA LEU A 22 3.19 -3.45 6.72
C LEU A 22 4.47 -3.08 7.47
N ASP A 23 5.47 -3.95 7.41
CA ASP A 23 6.82 -3.71 7.90
C ASP A 23 7.41 -2.44 7.29
N GLY A 24 7.45 -2.37 5.95
CA GLY A 24 7.93 -1.18 5.24
C GLY A 24 7.12 0.08 5.52
N LEU A 25 5.81 -0.03 5.81
CA LEU A 25 4.98 1.11 6.22
C LEU A 25 5.35 1.59 7.63
N ALA A 26 5.53 0.67 8.57
CA ALA A 26 5.94 0.97 9.94
C ALA A 26 7.34 1.60 9.97
N ASP A 27 8.31 0.98 9.29
CA ASP A 27 9.67 1.49 9.17
C ASP A 27 9.68 2.91 8.58
N THR A 28 8.92 3.12 7.51
CA THR A 28 8.82 4.44 6.87
C THR A 28 8.26 5.47 7.84
N ALA A 29 7.21 5.11 8.59
CA ALA A 29 6.61 5.99 9.58
C ALA A 29 7.57 6.32 10.74
N ASP A 30 8.30 5.34 11.27
CA ASP A 30 9.28 5.56 12.34
C ASP A 30 10.49 6.37 11.87
N GLY A 31 11.03 6.05 10.70
CA GLY A 31 12.15 6.78 10.13
C GLY A 31 11.81 8.24 9.83
N LEU A 32 10.66 8.51 9.18
CA LEU A 32 10.22 9.87 8.87
C LEU A 32 9.73 10.62 10.13
N GLY A 33 8.99 9.95 11.01
CA GLY A 33 8.46 10.51 12.25
C GLY A 33 9.55 10.87 13.26
N SER A 34 10.73 10.25 13.17
CA SER A 34 11.88 10.56 14.04
C SER A 34 12.40 11.99 13.91
N GLY A 35 12.12 12.68 12.79
CA GLY A 35 12.64 14.01 12.49
C GLY A 35 14.17 14.08 12.38
N LYS A 36 14.85 12.94 12.28
CA LYS A 36 16.31 12.87 12.20
C LYS A 36 16.81 13.08 10.75
N PRO A 37 18.08 13.48 10.56
CA PRO A 37 18.70 13.50 9.24
C PRO A 37 18.60 12.14 8.52
N ALA A 38 18.57 12.14 7.19
CA ALA A 38 18.32 10.96 6.36
C ALA A 38 19.16 9.73 6.76
N ALA A 39 20.46 9.90 7.00
CA ALA A 39 21.34 8.80 7.39
C ALA A 39 20.96 8.15 8.73
N GLN A 40 20.30 8.87 9.63
CA GLN A 40 19.84 8.36 10.93
C GLN A 40 18.44 7.75 10.80
N ALA A 41 17.54 8.39 10.04
CA ALA A 41 16.23 7.84 9.70
C ALA A 41 16.35 6.47 9.02
N LEU A 42 17.29 6.31 8.07
CA LEU A 42 17.58 5.04 7.42
C LEU A 42 18.17 3.98 8.36
N ARG A 43 18.82 4.39 9.45
CA ARG A 43 19.25 3.44 10.49
C ARG A 43 18.06 2.97 11.33
N ILE A 44 17.13 3.87 11.67
CA ILE A 44 15.89 3.54 12.39
C ILE A 44 15.10 2.51 11.57
N MET A 45 14.90 2.75 10.27
CA MET A 45 14.25 1.82 9.32
C MET A 45 14.96 0.47 9.13
N LYS A 46 16.16 0.27 9.70
CA LYS A 46 16.89 -1.01 9.65
C LYS A 46 16.79 -1.79 10.96
N GLN A 47 16.34 -1.14 12.02
CA GLN A 47 16.19 -1.82 13.30
C GLN A 47 14.99 -2.77 13.21
N SER A 48 15.05 -3.87 13.97
CA SER A 48 13.96 -4.85 13.97
C SER A 48 12.83 -4.50 14.94
N ASP A 49 13.01 -3.45 15.75
CA ASP A 49 12.00 -2.94 16.66
C ASP A 49 11.07 -1.96 15.96
N ILE A 50 9.78 -2.09 16.24
CA ILE A 50 8.77 -1.12 15.80
C ILE A 50 8.72 0.05 16.80
N GLY A 51 8.77 1.27 16.27
CA GLY A 51 8.65 2.49 17.06
C GLY A 51 7.20 2.96 17.23
N PRO A 52 6.98 4.02 18.03
CA PRO A 52 5.64 4.53 18.31
C PRO A 52 4.91 5.04 17.05
N PHE A 53 5.64 5.66 16.10
CA PHE A 53 5.02 6.16 14.88
C PHE A 53 4.60 5.00 13.97
N GLY A 54 5.41 3.95 13.87
CA GLY A 54 5.08 2.72 13.17
C GLY A 54 3.81 2.08 13.72
N VAL A 55 3.72 1.92 15.04
CA VAL A 55 2.52 1.36 15.70
C VAL A 55 1.28 2.21 15.41
N ILE A 56 1.35 3.54 15.63
CA ILE A 56 0.21 4.43 15.42
C ILE A 56 -0.24 4.39 13.95
N THR A 57 0.70 4.47 13.01
CA THR A 57 0.41 4.40 11.57
C THR A 57 -0.25 3.08 11.20
N LEU A 58 0.27 1.93 11.67
CA LEU A 58 -0.34 0.63 11.38
C LEU A 58 -1.76 0.52 11.92
N VAL A 59 -1.99 0.94 13.17
CA VAL A 59 -3.32 0.91 13.77
C VAL A 59 -4.29 1.77 12.96
N LEU A 60 -3.94 3.02 12.68
CA LEU A 60 -4.83 3.93 11.95
C LEU A 60 -5.10 3.45 10.51
N VAL A 61 -4.08 2.95 9.81
CA VAL A 61 -4.23 2.47 8.43
C VAL A 61 -5.07 1.19 8.38
N LEU A 62 -4.80 0.21 9.25
CA LEU A 62 -5.57 -1.05 9.25
C LEU A 62 -7.03 -0.81 9.66
N LEU A 63 -7.28 0.06 10.64
CA LEU A 63 -8.64 0.45 11.01
C LEU A 63 -9.36 1.15 9.85
N ALA A 64 -8.69 2.09 9.18
CA ALA A 64 -9.28 2.79 8.03
C ALA A 64 -9.59 1.83 6.88
N GLN A 65 -8.69 0.89 6.58
CA GLN A 65 -8.90 -0.11 5.53
C GLN A 65 -10.08 -1.04 5.86
N VAL A 66 -10.15 -1.56 7.10
CA VAL A 66 -11.24 -2.43 7.53
C VAL A 66 -12.57 -1.68 7.53
N ALA A 67 -12.62 -0.44 8.04
CA ALA A 67 -13.83 0.38 8.04
C ALA A 67 -14.32 0.65 6.60
N ALA A 68 -13.43 1.09 5.70
CA ALA A 68 -13.78 1.37 4.32
C ALA A 68 -14.30 0.14 3.58
N LEU A 69 -13.64 -1.01 3.76
CA LEU A 69 -14.07 -2.26 3.12
C LEU A 69 -15.36 -2.80 3.73
N ALA A 70 -15.56 -2.69 5.05
CA ALA A 70 -16.79 -3.10 5.71
C ALA A 70 -17.99 -2.31 5.14
N HIS A 71 -17.85 -0.98 5.04
CA HIS A 71 -18.86 -0.13 4.41
C HIS A 71 -19.12 -0.48 2.93
N ALA A 72 -18.08 -0.85 2.17
CA ALA A 72 -18.27 -1.29 0.79
C ALA A 72 -19.04 -2.62 0.70
N TYR A 73 -18.75 -3.57 1.58
CA TYR A 73 -19.46 -4.86 1.66
C TYR A 73 -20.89 -4.73 2.20
N GLU A 74 -21.17 -3.74 3.05
CA GLU A 74 -22.54 -3.40 3.50
C GLU A 74 -23.41 -2.94 2.32
N GLY A 75 -22.84 -2.18 1.38
CA GLY A 75 -23.54 -1.73 0.18
C GLY A 75 -23.88 -2.87 -0.78
N SER A 76 -22.90 -3.70 -1.13
CA SER A 76 -23.10 -4.99 -1.81
C SER A 76 -21.82 -5.83 -1.82
N TRP A 77 -21.96 -7.16 -1.94
CA TRP A 77 -20.81 -8.05 -2.06
C TRP A 77 -19.93 -7.75 -3.28
N ALA A 78 -20.56 -7.39 -4.41
CA ALA A 78 -19.84 -7.02 -5.62
C ALA A 78 -19.02 -5.74 -5.44
N ARG A 79 -19.58 -4.71 -4.78
CA ARG A 79 -18.87 -3.47 -4.48
C ARG A 79 -17.72 -3.70 -3.52
N GLY A 80 -17.92 -4.47 -2.45
CA GLY A 80 -16.86 -4.82 -1.52
C GLY A 80 -15.70 -5.58 -2.19
N ALA A 81 -16.00 -6.56 -3.03
CA ALA A 81 -14.99 -7.30 -3.79
C ALA A 81 -14.24 -6.40 -4.78
N LEU A 82 -14.95 -5.54 -5.51
CA LEU A 82 -14.34 -4.57 -6.42
C LEU A 82 -13.42 -3.60 -5.67
N ALA A 83 -13.86 -3.06 -4.53
CA ALA A 83 -13.07 -2.17 -3.70
C ALA A 83 -11.78 -2.84 -3.19
N ALA A 84 -11.86 -4.12 -2.78
CA ALA A 84 -10.68 -4.90 -2.38
C ALA A 84 -9.70 -5.08 -3.54
N VAL A 85 -10.18 -5.41 -4.75
CA VAL A 85 -9.34 -5.56 -5.95
C VAL A 85 -8.70 -4.23 -6.35
N VAL A 86 -9.47 -3.14 -6.37
CA VAL A 86 -8.98 -1.79 -6.69
C VAL A 86 -7.94 -1.33 -5.68
N SER A 87 -8.17 -1.57 -4.38
CA SER A 87 -7.19 -1.25 -3.34
C SER A 87 -5.89 -2.03 -3.54
N ALA A 88 -5.99 -3.34 -3.81
CA ALA A 88 -4.83 -4.19 -4.04
C ALA A 88 -4.04 -3.79 -5.30
N THR A 89 -4.71 -3.43 -6.40
CA THR A 89 -4.03 -2.97 -7.62
C THR A 89 -3.41 -1.58 -7.43
N ALA A 90 -4.11 -0.64 -6.79
CA ALA A 90 -3.58 0.67 -6.47
C ALA A 90 -2.31 0.59 -5.60
N ALA A 91 -2.28 -0.32 -4.61
CA ALA A 91 -1.08 -0.55 -3.80
C ALA A 91 0.13 -1.02 -4.64
N ARG A 92 -0.09 -1.76 -5.73
CA ARG A 92 1.00 -2.20 -6.63
C ARG A 92 1.51 -1.08 -7.54
N LEU A 93 0.66 -0.12 -7.90
CA LEU A 93 1.09 1.07 -8.65
C LEU A 93 2.14 1.88 -7.88
N ALA A 94 1.98 2.00 -6.56
CA ALA A 94 2.94 2.72 -5.73
C ALA A 94 4.36 2.17 -5.90
N LEU A 95 4.52 0.85 -6.03
CA LEU A 95 5.82 0.22 -6.31
C LEU A 95 6.34 0.58 -7.70
N THR A 96 5.50 0.59 -8.73
CA THR A 96 5.93 0.97 -10.09
C THR A 96 6.39 2.42 -10.18
N LEU A 97 5.74 3.31 -9.42
CA LEU A 97 6.12 4.72 -9.34
C LEU A 97 7.39 4.92 -8.49
N ALA A 98 7.57 4.15 -7.42
CA ALA A 98 8.77 4.18 -6.59
C ALA A 98 10.00 3.57 -7.30
N ALA A 99 9.78 2.57 -8.16
CA ALA A 99 10.83 1.89 -8.92
C ALA A 99 11.15 2.57 -10.27
N ARG A 100 10.58 3.74 -10.54
CA ARG A 100 10.72 4.40 -11.85
C ARG A 100 12.12 4.97 -12.08
N THR A 101 12.52 5.07 -13.35
CA THR A 101 13.76 5.75 -13.75
C THR A 101 13.80 7.17 -13.17
N GLY A 102 14.92 7.52 -12.55
CA GLY A 102 15.10 8.81 -11.86
C GLY A 102 14.76 8.81 -10.36
N VAL A 103 14.20 7.73 -9.81
CA VAL A 103 14.09 7.55 -8.35
C VAL A 103 15.25 6.68 -7.87
N PRO A 104 16.23 7.25 -7.13
CA PRO A 104 17.37 6.49 -6.65
C PRO A 104 16.96 5.56 -5.50
N ALA A 105 17.72 4.48 -5.33
CA ALA A 105 17.58 3.65 -4.14
C ALA A 105 17.92 4.47 -2.88
N ALA A 106 17.16 4.27 -1.80
CA ALA A 106 17.40 4.93 -0.53
C ALA A 106 18.76 4.53 0.11
N ARG A 107 19.30 3.37 -0.29
CA ARG A 107 20.59 2.83 0.13
C ARG A 107 21.16 1.93 -0.98
N PRO A 108 22.49 1.70 -1.03
CA PRO A 108 23.10 0.94 -2.12
C PRO A 108 22.78 -0.57 -2.10
N GLU A 109 22.34 -1.12 -0.96
CA GLU A 109 22.08 -2.55 -0.77
C GLU A 109 20.63 -2.92 -0.40
N GLY A 110 20.23 -4.16 -0.69
CA GLY A 110 18.94 -4.73 -0.30
C GLY A 110 17.85 -4.64 -1.36
N LEU A 111 16.63 -5.02 -1.00
CA LEU A 111 15.54 -5.27 -1.97
C LEU A 111 15.17 -4.02 -2.79
N GLY A 112 15.15 -2.84 -2.15
CA GLY A 112 14.88 -1.57 -2.85
C GLY A 112 15.94 -1.22 -3.90
N ALA A 113 17.21 -1.53 -3.64
CA ALA A 113 18.29 -1.30 -4.60
C ALA A 113 18.18 -2.20 -5.83
N ALA A 114 17.66 -3.43 -5.66
CA ALA A 114 17.47 -4.38 -6.76
C ALA A 114 16.39 -3.94 -7.79
N VAL A 115 15.48 -3.05 -7.40
CA VAL A 115 14.36 -2.59 -8.24
C VAL A 115 14.38 -1.09 -8.52
N ALA A 116 15.27 -0.32 -7.91
CA ALA A 116 15.33 1.12 -8.13
C ALA A 116 15.70 1.44 -9.59
N GLY A 117 14.91 2.32 -10.21
CA GLY A 117 15.16 2.78 -11.57
C GLY A 117 14.89 1.77 -12.69
N VAL A 118 14.34 0.58 -12.39
CA VAL A 118 14.09 -0.45 -13.42
C VAL A 118 12.85 -0.18 -14.26
N VAL A 119 11.92 0.66 -13.77
CA VAL A 119 10.65 0.93 -14.46
C VAL A 119 10.76 2.21 -15.30
N PRO A 120 10.62 2.17 -16.63
CA PRO A 120 10.64 3.39 -17.43
C PRO A 120 9.41 4.26 -17.13
N VAL A 121 9.60 5.59 -17.04
CA VAL A 121 8.52 6.55 -16.73
C VAL A 121 7.27 6.37 -17.59
N PRO A 122 7.35 6.18 -18.93
CA PRO A 122 6.15 5.96 -19.74
C PRO A 122 5.35 4.72 -19.32
N GLY A 123 6.05 3.64 -18.95
CA GLY A 123 5.42 2.41 -18.45
C GLY A 123 4.72 2.62 -17.10
N ALA A 124 5.37 3.31 -16.17
CA ALA A 124 4.78 3.64 -14.88
C ALA A 124 3.52 4.51 -15.02
N LEU A 125 3.57 5.52 -15.90
CA LEU A 125 2.43 6.40 -16.19
C LEU A 125 1.29 5.66 -16.88
N ALA A 126 1.59 4.84 -17.89
CA ALA A 126 0.59 4.07 -18.61
C ALA A 126 -0.21 3.16 -17.67
N VAL A 127 0.48 2.36 -16.84
CA VAL A 127 -0.17 1.45 -15.88
C VAL A 127 -0.98 2.25 -14.85
N THR A 128 -0.46 3.39 -14.36
CA THR A 128 -1.18 4.25 -13.43
C THR A 128 -2.49 4.77 -14.03
N VAL A 129 -2.44 5.30 -15.25
CA VAL A 129 -3.62 5.82 -15.95
C VAL A 129 -4.63 4.71 -16.22
N THR A 130 -4.19 3.54 -16.68
CA THR A 130 -5.08 2.40 -16.96
C THR A 130 -5.82 1.95 -15.70
N VAL A 131 -5.13 1.82 -14.57
CA VAL A 131 -5.76 1.40 -13.31
C VAL A 131 -6.71 2.46 -12.76
N ILE A 132 -6.36 3.75 -12.85
CA ILE A 132 -7.27 4.84 -12.47
C ILE A 132 -8.54 4.82 -13.33
N ALA A 133 -8.39 4.67 -14.65
CA ALA A 133 -9.52 4.60 -15.58
C ALA A 133 -10.42 3.38 -15.29
N ALA A 134 -9.82 2.21 -15.04
CA ALA A 134 -10.56 0.99 -14.70
C ALA A 134 -11.29 1.12 -13.35
N ALA A 135 -10.66 1.71 -12.33
CA ALA A 135 -11.28 1.97 -11.03
C ALA A 135 -12.44 2.96 -11.14
N ALA A 136 -12.27 4.05 -11.91
CA ALA A 136 -13.32 5.03 -12.17
C ALA A 136 -14.51 4.41 -12.93
N ALA A 137 -14.24 3.61 -13.96
CA ALA A 137 -15.28 2.90 -14.71
C ALA A 137 -16.03 1.90 -13.81
N GLY A 138 -15.32 1.16 -12.97
CA GLY A 138 -15.92 0.23 -12.01
C GLY A 138 -16.78 0.92 -10.95
N GLY A 139 -16.39 2.12 -10.50
CA GLY A 139 -17.17 2.94 -9.58
C GLY A 139 -18.39 3.62 -10.21
N ALA A 140 -18.35 3.86 -11.53
CA ALA A 140 -19.44 4.47 -12.28
C ALA A 140 -20.54 3.48 -12.70
N LEU A 141 -20.30 2.16 -12.59
CA LEU A 141 -21.34 1.16 -12.82
C LEU A 141 -22.43 1.32 -11.74
N PRO A 142 -23.67 1.68 -12.10
CA PRO A 142 -24.76 1.73 -11.14
C PRO A 142 -24.89 0.33 -10.53
N GLY A 143 -24.69 0.27 -9.21
CA GLY A 143 -24.83 -1.00 -8.49
C GLY A 143 -26.25 -1.49 -8.70
N ALA A 144 -26.40 -2.65 -9.34
CA ALA A 144 -27.65 -3.39 -9.30
C ALA A 144 -27.97 -3.62 -7.82
N GLY A 145 -28.99 -2.91 -7.34
CA GLY A 145 -29.59 -3.09 -6.02
C GLY A 145 -30.31 -4.42 -5.94
#